data_AF-A0AB33FCN3-F1
#
_entry.id   AF-A0AB33FCN3-F1
#
_cell.length_a   1.000
_cell.length_b   1.000
_cell.length_c   1.000
_cell.angle_alpha   90.00
_cell.angle_beta   90.00
_cell.angle_gamma   90.00
#
_symmetry.space_group_name_H-M   'P 1'
#
loop_
_entity.id
_entity.type
_entity.pdbx_description
1 polymer ?
#
loop_
_entity_poly.entity_id
_entity_poly.type
_entity_poly.pdbx_seq_one_letter_code
_entity_poly.pdbx_strand_id
1 'polypeptide(L)'
;MSTEALAWAFGQLTPSPESKLLLVLLADSADPEGLVHSPDQDRLATYCCTDALGVQCALAELYSTGLASKRWDGICLPVPPMDYGRTALRRRA
;
A
#
# COMPACT_ATOMS: atom_id res chain seq x y z
N MET A 1 -7.47 -12.07 -7.93
CA MET A 1 -6.29 -12.19 -7.06
C MET A 1 -5.66 -13.57 -7.24
N SER A 2 -4.34 -13.66 -7.43
CA SER A 2 -3.62 -14.94 -7.48
C SER A 2 -3.36 -15.49 -6.07
N THR A 3 -3.18 -16.82 -5.95
CA THR A 3 -2.76 -17.50 -4.71
C THR A 3 -1.44 -16.95 -4.17
N GLU A 4 -0.53 -16.55 -5.06
CA GLU A 4 0.75 -15.91 -4.73
C GLU A 4 0.55 -14.54 -4.07
N ALA A 5 -0.41 -13.74 -4.54
CA ALA A 5 -0.72 -12.45 -3.96
C ALA A 5 -1.35 -12.59 -2.57
N LEU A 6 -2.18 -13.62 -2.37
CA LEU A 6 -2.73 -13.97 -1.06
C LEU A 6 -1.63 -14.45 -0.12
N ALA A 7 -0.70 -15.30 -0.58
CA ALA A 7 0.43 -15.77 0.21
C ALA A 7 1.37 -14.62 0.63
N TRP A 8 1.56 -13.60 -0.21
CA TRP A 8 2.27 -12.39 0.19
C TRP A 8 1.48 -11.55 1.22
N ALA A 9 0.19 -11.34 0.96
CA ALA A 9 -0.69 -10.57 1.83
C ALA A 9 -0.75 -11.16 3.26
N PHE A 10 -0.76 -12.49 3.39
CA PHE A 10 -0.92 -13.17 4.68
C PHE A 10 0.34 -13.84 5.23
N GLY A 11 1.37 -14.08 4.41
CA GLY A 11 2.57 -14.83 4.81
C GLY A 11 3.79 -13.98 5.19
N GLN A 12 3.76 -12.67 4.95
CA GLN A 12 4.84 -11.75 5.33
C GLN A 12 4.46 -10.93 6.57
N LEU A 13 5.39 -10.77 7.52
CA LEU A 13 5.20 -9.88 8.67
C LEU A 13 5.35 -8.40 8.30
N THR A 14 6.06 -8.10 7.21
CA THR A 14 6.26 -6.74 6.71
C THR A 14 5.79 -6.59 5.25
N PRO A 15 5.13 -5.47 4.90
CA PRO A 15 4.70 -4.41 5.82
C PRO A 15 3.57 -4.90 6.75
N SER A 16 3.26 -4.14 7.80
CA SER A 16 2.28 -4.54 8.81
C SER A 16 0.89 -4.84 8.20
N PRO A 17 0.00 -5.57 8.89
CA PRO A 17 -1.38 -5.76 8.43
C PRO A 17 -2.09 -4.45 8.07
N GLU A 18 -1.90 -3.40 8.87
CA GLU A 18 -2.47 -2.06 8.66
C GLU A 18 -1.89 -1.42 7.39
N SER A 19 -0.58 -1.50 7.20
CA SER A 19 0.10 -1.02 5.99
C SER A 19 -0.38 -1.76 4.73
N LYS A 20 -0.67 -3.05 4.82
CA LYS A 20 -1.23 -3.83 3.70
C LYS A 20 -2.65 -3.41 3.37
N LEU A 21 -3.50 -3.19 4.37
CA LEU A 21 -4.85 -2.66 4.18
C LEU A 21 -4.81 -1.27 3.54
N LEU A 22 -3.93 -0.41 4.04
CA LEU A 22 -3.71 0.91 3.49
C LEU A 22 -3.27 0.86 2.02
N LEU A 23 -2.34 -0.04 1.69
CA LEU A 23 -1.90 -0.23 0.30
C LEU A 23 -3.07 -0.61 -0.61
N VAL A 24 -3.94 -1.52 -0.19
CA VAL A 24 -5.12 -1.92 -0.98
C VAL A 24 -6.07 -0.75 -1.20
N LEU A 25 -6.34 0.05 -0.18
CA LEU A 25 -7.21 1.23 -0.28
C LEU A 25 -6.64 2.31 -1.20
N LEU A 26 -5.33 2.56 -1.10
CA LEU A 26 -4.63 3.47 -2.00
C LEU A 26 -4.71 2.96 -3.44
N ALA A 27 -4.52 1.67 -3.64
CA ALA A 27 -4.52 1.06 -4.96
C ALA A 27 -5.92 1.07 -5.61
N ASP A 28 -7.00 0.97 -4.83
CA ASP A 28 -8.38 1.13 -5.31
C ASP A 28 -8.70 2.59 -5.70
N SER A 29 -8.02 3.54 -5.06
CA SER A 29 -8.22 4.99 -5.31
C SER A 29 -7.21 5.58 -6.32
N ALA A 30 -6.29 4.77 -6.82
CA ALA A 30 -5.24 5.21 -7.74
C ALA A 30 -5.79 5.37 -9.16
N ASP A 31 -5.24 6.35 -9.88
CA ASP A 31 -5.50 6.51 -11.31
C ASP A 31 -4.83 5.38 -12.13
N PRO A 32 -5.04 5.33 -13.47
CA PRO A 32 -4.41 4.32 -14.32
C PRO A 32 -2.88 4.33 -14.31
N GLU A 33 -2.25 5.43 -13.92
CA GLU A 33 -0.79 5.59 -13.80
C GLU A 33 -0.28 5.21 -12.40
N GLY A 34 -1.17 4.82 -11.48
CA GLY A 34 -0.83 4.46 -10.11
C GLY A 34 -0.66 5.65 -9.16
N LEU A 35 -1.19 6.82 -9.51
CA LEU A 35 -1.13 8.01 -8.67
C LEU A 35 -2.42 8.18 -7.84
N VAL A 36 -2.25 8.34 -6.54
CA VAL A 36 -3.33 8.71 -5.62
C VAL A 36 -3.24 10.20 -5.32
N HIS A 37 -4.15 10.97 -5.89
CA HIS A 37 -4.25 12.41 -5.65
C HIS A 37 -4.98 12.69 -4.34
N SER A 38 -4.41 13.57 -3.52
CA SER A 38 -5.05 14.10 -2.29
C SER A 38 -5.77 13.05 -1.44
N PRO A 39 -5.07 12.01 -0.95
CA PRO A 39 -5.69 10.95 -0.17
C PRO A 39 -6.31 11.50 1.13
N ASP A 40 -7.61 11.27 1.28
CA ASP A 40 -8.39 11.64 2.47
C ASP A 40 -7.91 10.84 3.70
N GLN A 41 -7.15 11.51 4.56
CA GLN A 41 -6.54 10.88 5.74
C GLN A 41 -7.56 10.36 6.74
N ASP A 42 -8.71 11.05 6.90
CA ASP A 42 -9.75 10.66 7.85
C ASP A 42 -10.46 9.39 7.37
N ARG A 43 -10.69 9.30 6.06
CA ARG A 43 -11.20 8.09 5.43
C ARG A 43 -10.20 6.95 5.58
N LEU A 44 -8.91 7.17 5.30
CA LEU A 44 -7.88 6.14 5.46
C LEU A 44 -7.79 5.62 6.90
N ALA A 45 -7.80 6.52 7.89
CA ALA A 45 -7.79 6.16 9.31
C ALA A 45 -9.00 5.30 9.68
N THR A 46 -10.19 5.69 9.23
CA THR A 46 -11.44 4.94 9.48
C THR A 46 -11.39 3.53 8.90
N TYR A 47 -10.97 3.37 7.64
CA TYR A 47 -10.96 2.07 6.97
C TYR A 47 -9.83 1.14 7.46
N CYS A 48 -8.71 1.71 7.89
CA CYS A 48 -7.62 0.95 8.50
C CYS A 48 -7.83 0.72 10.00
N CYS A 49 -8.97 1.11 10.58
CA CYS A 49 -9.28 1.03 12.00
C CYS A 49 -8.15 1.60 12.89
N THR A 50 -7.60 2.73 12.48
CA THR A 50 -6.42 3.36 13.10
C THR A 50 -6.61 4.87 13.25
N ASP A 51 -5.64 5.55 13.85
CA ASP A 51 -5.64 7.01 13.97
C ASP A 51 -4.73 7.66 12.91
N ALA A 52 -4.69 8.99 12.88
CA ALA A 52 -3.86 9.73 11.93
C ALA A 52 -2.37 9.38 12.05
N LEU A 53 -1.89 9.09 13.28
CA LEU A 53 -0.51 8.68 13.51
C LEU A 53 -0.25 7.29 12.91
N GLY A 54 -1.18 6.35 13.10
CA GLY A 54 -1.12 5.01 12.54
C GLY A 54 -1.13 5.03 11.00
N VAL A 55 -1.92 5.89 10.37
CA VAL A 55 -1.85 6.11 8.91
C VAL A 55 -0.46 6.60 8.49
N GLN A 56 0.13 7.54 9.23
CA GLN A 56 1.48 8.03 8.92
C GLN A 56 2.55 6.96 9.08
N CYS A 57 2.48 6.15 10.14
CA CYS A 57 3.37 5.01 10.36
C CYS A 57 3.24 3.99 9.23
N ALA A 58 2.00 3.66 8.85
CA ALA A 58 1.73 2.72 7.76
C ALA A 58 2.25 3.24 6.42
N LEU A 59 2.06 4.53 6.12
CA LEU A 59 2.65 5.16 4.93
C LEU A 59 4.18 5.10 4.96
N ALA A 60 4.79 5.37 6.12
CA ALA A 60 6.25 5.30 6.27
C ALA A 60 6.79 3.89 6.01
N GLU A 61 6.09 2.83 6.45
CA GLU A 61 6.43 1.45 6.11
C GLU A 61 6.29 1.15 4.62
N LEU A 62 5.23 1.63 3.97
CA LEU A 62 5.04 1.47 2.53
C LEU A 62 6.14 2.17 1.73
N TYR A 63 6.61 3.33 2.21
CA TYR A 63 7.74 4.04 1.62
C TYR A 63 9.07 3.31 1.83
N SER A 64 9.33 2.80 3.03
CA SER A 64 10.58 2.10 3.34
C SER A 64 10.70 0.76 2.59
N THR A 65 9.57 0.09 2.35
CA THR A 65 9.49 -1.12 1.54
C THR A 65 9.46 -0.84 0.02
N GLY A 66 9.32 0.43 -0.37
CA GLY A 66 9.22 0.86 -1.77
C GLY A 66 7.99 0.30 -2.48
N LEU A 67 6.90 0.08 -1.73
CA LEU A 67 5.57 -0.27 -2.25
C LEU A 67 4.72 0.98 -2.54
N ALA A 68 5.14 2.12 -1.99
CA ALA A 68 4.65 3.44 -2.35
C ALA A 68 5.82 4.43 -2.38
N SER A 69 5.60 5.60 -2.97
CA SER A 69 6.54 6.72 -2.93
C SER A 69 5.79 8.04 -2.81
N LYS A 70 6.36 8.98 -2.06
CA LYS A 70 5.79 10.32 -1.91
C LYS A 70 6.12 11.16 -3.13
N ARG A 71 5.12 11.79 -3.74
CA ARG A 71 5.27 12.84 -4.74
C ARG A 71 4.74 14.17 -4.22
N TRP A 72 5.03 15.24 -4.95
CA TRP A 72 4.54 16.58 -4.63
C TRP A 72 3.02 16.71 -4.81
N ASP A 73 2.42 15.90 -5.68
CA ASP A 73 1.01 15.88 -6.06
C ASP A 73 0.22 14.67 -5.52
N GLY A 74 0.84 13.82 -4.69
CA GLY A 74 0.17 12.67 -4.10
C GLY A 74 1.09 11.52 -3.70
N ILE A 75 0.54 10.30 -3.76
CA ILE A 75 1.24 9.05 -3.45
C ILE A 75 1.31 8.22 -4.73
N CYS A 76 2.52 7.84 -5.14
CA CYS A 76 2.75 7.04 -6.33
C CYS A 76 2.98 5.58 -5.96
N LEU A 77 2.22 4.70 -6.63
CA LEU A 77 2.24 3.26 -6.52
C LEU A 77 3.07 2.70 -7.69
N PRO A 78 4.24 2.08 -7.44
CA PRO A 78 5.20 1.71 -8.49
C PRO A 78 4.77 0.51 -9.35
N VAL A 79 3.65 -0.13 -9.02
CA VAL A 79 3.09 -1.27 -9.75
C VAL A 79 1.57 -1.22 -9.64
N PRO A 80 0.84 -1.73 -10.65
CA PRO A 80 -0.60 -1.84 -10.54
C PRO A 80 -0.99 -2.70 -9.31
N PRO A 81 -2.12 -2.39 -8.65
CA PRO A 81 -2.64 -3.06 -7.44
C PRO A 81 -2.54 -4.60 -7.48
N MET A 82 -2.77 -5.19 -8.65
CA MET A 82 -2.83 -6.64 -8.85
C MET A 82 -1.45 -7.32 -8.91
N ASP A 83 -0.36 -6.56 -9.09
CA ASP A 83 1.00 -7.10 -9.21
C ASP A 83 1.83 -6.96 -7.92
N TYR A 84 1.29 -6.41 -6.84
CA TYR A 84 2.03 -6.28 -5.57
C TYR A 84 2.48 -7.64 -5.00
N GLY A 85 1.63 -8.66 -5.12
CA GLY A 85 1.98 -10.03 -4.77
C GLY A 85 3.18 -10.58 -5.55
N ARG A 86 3.20 -10.35 -6.87
CA ARG A 86 4.29 -10.80 -7.76
C ARG A 86 5.57 -9.98 -7.57
N THR A 87 5.44 -8.68 -7.37
CA THR A 87 6.58 -7.76 -7.24
C THR A 87 7.33 -8.01 -5.94
N ALA A 88 6.61 -8.26 -4.85
CA ALA A 88 7.23 -8.60 -3.58
C ALA A 88 7.92 -9.98 -3.59
N LEU A 89 7.42 -10.94 -4.36
CA LEU A 89 8.09 -12.23 -4.58
C LEU A 89 9.37 -12.08 -5.40
N ARG A 90 9.38 -11.23 -6.44
CA ARG A 90 10.56 -10.96 -7.27
C ARG A 90 11.70 -10.29 -6.51
N ARG A 91 11.41 -9.45 -5.51
CA ARG A 91 12.45 -8.81 -4.68
C ARG A 91 13.11 -9.75 -3.67
N ARG A 92 12.65 -11.00 -3.56
CA ARG A 92 13.18 -12.01 -2.63
C ARG A 92 14.07 -13.06 -3.31
N ALA A 93 14.15 -13.04 -4.64
CA ALA A 93 15.03 -13.90 -5.46
C ALA A 93 16.27 -13.12 -5.88
#